data_AF-A0A672HBL0-F1
#
_entry.id   AF-A0A672HBL0-F1
#
_cell.length_a   1.000
_cell.length_b   1.000
_cell.length_c   1.000
_cell.angle_alpha   90.00
_cell.angle_beta   90.00
_cell.angle_gamma   90.00
#
_symmetry.space_group_name_H-M   'P 1'
#
loop_
_entity.id
_entity.type
_entity.pdbx_description
1 polymer ?
#
loop_
_entity_poly.entity_id
_entity_poly.type
_entity_poly.pdbx_seq_one_letter_code
_entity_poly.pdbx_strand_id
1 'polypeptide(L)'
;MVSSGAGRVISVVKANYGRLDKRRCSRGRSRAQLTCLLPPVFTPHISIHRCNGKRRCNLKASNSVFGDPCRGTYKYLEVDFNGRKKRVTCEGKTAKLRCGAGRVISVVKANYGRLDGKKCSRGRSRAQLGNVRCKNPAKKVAQRCNGKRRCNLRASNSVFGDPCRGTYKYLEVDFVCKSEVTCEGKTAKLRCGAGKVISVVKANYGRLDGKKCSRGRSRAQLGNVRCKNPAKKVAQRCNGKRRCNLRASNSVFGDPCRGTYKYLEVDFVCKSE
;
A
#
# COMPACT_ATOMS: atom_id res chain seq x y z
N MET A 1 -3.46 18.49 2.72
CA MET A 1 -2.68 18.04 1.54
C MET A 1 -2.49 16.53 1.60
N VAL A 2 -2.95 15.80 0.58
CA VAL A 2 -2.69 14.36 0.41
C VAL A 2 -1.49 14.24 -0.54
N SER A 3 -0.38 13.66 -0.09
CA SER A 3 0.83 13.52 -0.88
C SER A 3 1.30 12.07 -0.90
N SER A 4 1.47 11.53 -2.11
CA SER A 4 2.09 10.22 -2.32
C SER A 4 3.60 10.41 -2.52
N GLY A 5 4.39 9.47 -2.00
CA GLY A 5 5.85 9.50 -2.11
C GLY A 5 6.33 9.49 -3.57
N ALA A 6 7.63 9.76 -3.79
CA ALA A 6 8.22 9.84 -5.12
C ALA A 6 7.81 8.64 -6.02
N GLY A 7 7.29 8.96 -7.21
CA GLY A 7 6.88 7.96 -8.21
C GLY A 7 5.51 7.30 -8.02
N ARG A 8 4.70 7.68 -7.03
CA ARG A 8 3.38 7.07 -6.78
C ARG A 8 2.23 8.05 -6.98
N VAL A 9 1.07 7.54 -7.39
CA VAL A 9 -0.20 8.26 -7.44
C VAL A 9 -1.09 7.88 -6.26
N ILE A 10 -2.06 8.73 -5.91
CA ILE A 10 -3.03 8.50 -4.83
C ILE A 10 -4.12 7.57 -5.37
N SER A 11 -4.54 6.60 -4.55
CA SER A 11 -5.72 5.75 -4.75
C SER A 11 -6.47 5.74 -3.44
N VAL A 12 -7.45 6.63 -3.31
CA VAL A 12 -8.29 6.75 -2.13
C VAL A 12 -9.10 5.46 -1.99
N VAL A 13 -8.89 4.79 -0.85
CA VAL A 13 -9.59 3.57 -0.45
C VAL A 13 -10.82 3.95 0.36
N LYS A 14 -10.68 4.95 1.24
CA LYS A 14 -11.72 5.37 2.15
C LYS A 14 -11.45 6.80 2.59
N ALA A 15 -12.51 7.57 2.80
CA ALA A 15 -12.41 8.87 3.44
C ALA A 15 -13.57 9.09 4.40
N ASN A 16 -13.34 9.88 5.44
CA ASN A 16 -14.35 10.30 6.38
C ASN A 16 -14.13 11.78 6.70
N TYR A 17 -15.12 12.60 6.40
CA TYR A 17 -15.21 13.97 6.90
C TYR A 17 -16.21 13.95 8.05
N GLY A 18 -15.74 14.15 9.28
CA GLY A 18 -16.56 13.95 10.48
C GLY A 18 -15.70 13.88 11.72
N ARG A 19 -16.17 13.19 12.77
CA ARG A 19 -15.37 12.94 13.97
C ARG A 19 -15.62 11.51 14.46
N LEU A 20 -14.56 10.71 14.53
CA LEU A 20 -14.58 9.31 15.00
C LEU A 20 -14.00 9.15 16.41
N ASP A 21 -13.36 10.19 16.95
CA ASP A 21 -12.77 10.19 18.28
C ASP A 21 -12.65 11.60 18.89
N LYS A 22 -12.51 11.65 20.22
CA LYS A 22 -12.43 12.88 21.00
C LYS A 22 -11.02 13.48 21.11
N ARG A 23 -9.99 12.85 20.52
CA ARG A 23 -8.57 13.23 20.71
C ARG A 23 -7.98 13.98 19.51
N ARG A 24 -8.31 13.57 18.29
CA ARG A 24 -7.79 14.21 17.08
C ARG A 24 -8.44 15.58 16.90
N CYS A 25 -7.63 16.61 16.62
CA CYS A 25 -8.11 17.98 16.43
C CYS A 25 -9.02 18.48 17.58
N SER A 26 -8.66 18.23 18.84
CA SER A 26 -9.47 18.56 20.02
C SER A 26 -8.99 19.75 20.85
N ARG A 27 -7.81 20.31 20.54
CA ARG A 27 -7.22 21.41 21.30
C ARG A 27 -8.13 22.64 21.26
N GLY A 28 -8.49 23.17 22.42
CA GLY A 28 -9.35 24.37 22.58
C GLY A 28 -10.83 24.13 22.26
N ARG A 29 -11.33 22.89 22.35
CA ARG A 29 -12.72 22.54 22.01
C ARG A 29 -13.49 22.05 23.23
N SER A 30 -14.75 22.45 23.36
CA SER A 30 -15.64 21.99 24.43
C SER A 30 -16.07 20.53 24.23
N ARG A 31 -16.58 19.88 25.28
CA ARG A 31 -17.04 18.49 25.22
C ARG A 31 -18.19 18.27 24.21
N ALA A 32 -19.07 19.27 24.07
CA ALA A 32 -20.14 19.28 23.07
C ALA A 32 -19.57 19.33 21.64
N GLN A 33 -18.53 20.12 21.40
CA GLN A 33 -17.85 20.26 20.10
C GLN A 33 -17.05 19.01 19.67
N LEU A 34 -16.87 18.04 20.56
CA LEU A 34 -16.12 16.80 20.33
C LEU A 34 -17.03 15.56 20.18
N THR A 35 -18.35 15.73 20.16
CA THR A 35 -19.31 14.62 20.16
C THR A 35 -20.22 14.71 18.94
N CYS A 36 -19.95 13.87 17.93
CA CYS A 36 -20.81 13.68 16.77
C CYS A 36 -21.82 12.57 17.11
N LEU A 37 -23.13 12.88 17.19
CA LEU A 37 -24.17 11.91 17.59
C LEU A 37 -24.61 10.98 16.45
N LEU A 38 -24.19 11.25 15.21
CA LEU A 38 -24.53 10.43 14.06
C LEU A 38 -23.46 9.35 13.82
N PRO A 39 -23.85 8.13 13.39
CA PRO A 39 -22.91 7.08 13.04
C PRO A 39 -22.01 7.55 11.89
N PRO A 40 -20.76 7.08 11.81
CA PRO A 40 -19.84 7.51 10.77
C PRO A 40 -20.35 7.09 9.40
N VAL A 41 -20.90 8.04 8.66
CA VAL A 41 -21.34 7.82 7.29
C VAL A 41 -20.09 7.77 6.43
N PHE A 42 -19.55 6.56 6.22
CA PHE A 42 -18.50 6.31 5.25
C PHE A 42 -19.06 6.36 3.83
N THR A 43 -19.61 7.50 3.42
CA THR A 43 -20.02 7.70 2.03
C THR A 43 -18.78 8.01 1.17
N PRO A 44 -18.68 7.42 -0.02
CA PRO A 44 -17.66 7.80 -0.99
C PRO A 44 -17.96 9.22 -1.49
N HIS A 45 -17.39 10.25 -0.85
CA HIS A 45 -17.57 11.61 -1.31
C HIS A 45 -16.80 11.83 -2.62
N ILE A 46 -17.49 12.05 -3.74
CA ILE A 46 -16.93 12.19 -5.09
C ILE A 46 -15.72 13.14 -5.12
N SER A 47 -15.78 14.23 -4.33
CA SER A 47 -14.69 15.21 -4.17
C SER A 47 -13.34 14.57 -3.79
N ILE A 48 -13.34 13.51 -2.96
CA ILE A 48 -12.10 12.83 -2.57
C ILE A 48 -11.51 11.99 -3.69
N HIS A 49 -12.37 11.37 -4.50
CA HIS A 49 -11.97 10.52 -5.62
C HIS A 49 -11.26 11.33 -6.73
N ARG A 50 -11.44 12.66 -6.76
CA ARG A 50 -10.65 13.57 -7.62
C ARG A 50 -9.15 13.56 -7.33
N CYS A 51 -8.74 13.01 -6.19
CA CYS A 51 -7.33 12.78 -5.89
C CYS A 51 -6.77 11.52 -6.53
N ASN A 52 -7.62 10.59 -7.00
CA ASN A 52 -7.16 9.36 -7.64
C ASN A 52 -6.32 9.69 -8.88
N GLY A 53 -5.16 9.01 -9.01
CA GLY A 53 -4.24 9.25 -10.13
C GLY A 53 -3.31 10.46 -9.97
N LYS A 54 -3.50 11.31 -8.95
CA LYS A 54 -2.61 12.46 -8.69
C LYS A 54 -1.46 12.10 -7.76
N ARG A 55 -0.29 12.75 -7.90
CA ARG A 55 0.84 12.58 -6.96
C ARG A 55 0.62 13.34 -5.65
N ARG A 56 0.08 14.55 -5.79
CA ARG A 56 -0.33 15.43 -4.71
C ARG A 56 -1.75 15.89 -5.03
N CYS A 57 -2.56 15.99 -3.99
CA CYS A 57 -3.91 16.48 -4.08
C CYS A 57 -4.18 17.38 -2.88
N ASN A 58 -4.64 18.60 -3.16
CA ASN A 58 -5.11 19.50 -2.13
C ASN A 58 -6.63 19.41 -2.08
N LEU A 59 -7.14 19.08 -0.90
CA LEU A 59 -8.56 19.08 -0.58
C LEU A 59 -8.75 19.97 0.63
N LYS A 60 -9.73 20.87 0.55
CA LYS A 60 -10.17 21.70 1.66
C LYS A 60 -11.15 20.87 2.49
N ALA A 61 -10.82 20.62 3.76
CA ALA A 61 -11.70 19.93 4.70
C ALA A 61 -12.74 20.92 5.24
N SER A 62 -13.82 21.13 4.48
CA SER A 62 -14.89 22.07 4.84
C SER A 62 -16.27 21.54 4.50
N ASN A 63 -17.29 22.10 5.18
CA ASN A 63 -18.69 21.75 4.95
C ASN A 63 -19.14 22.04 3.51
N SER A 64 -18.56 23.05 2.86
CA SER A 64 -18.82 23.35 1.45
C SER A 64 -18.34 22.26 0.49
N VAL A 65 -17.40 21.40 0.90
CA VAL A 65 -16.83 20.35 0.06
C VAL A 65 -17.43 18.98 0.38
N PHE A 66 -17.88 18.76 1.62
CA PHE A 66 -18.25 17.44 2.15
C PHE A 66 -19.66 17.39 2.80
N GLY A 67 -20.39 18.51 2.82
CA GLY A 67 -21.59 18.67 3.65
C GLY A 67 -21.26 18.80 5.14
N ASP A 68 -22.26 19.12 5.98
CA ASP A 68 -22.11 19.09 7.44
C ASP A 68 -22.77 17.83 8.03
N PRO A 69 -22.00 16.77 8.31
CA PRO A 69 -22.53 15.52 8.88
C PRO A 69 -22.79 15.58 10.38
N CYS A 70 -22.34 16.63 11.09
CA CYS A 70 -22.70 16.86 12.49
C CYS A 70 -22.50 18.34 12.85
N ARG A 71 -23.62 19.08 12.81
CA ARG A 71 -23.69 20.50 13.15
C ARG A 71 -23.22 20.72 14.60
N GLY A 72 -22.53 21.83 14.84
CA GLY A 72 -21.93 22.15 16.15
C GLY A 72 -20.71 21.32 16.54
N THR A 73 -20.38 20.25 15.81
CA THR A 73 -19.18 19.43 16.04
C THR A 73 -18.02 19.88 15.17
N TYR A 74 -16.83 20.00 15.77
CA TYR A 74 -15.59 20.22 15.02
C TYR A 74 -15.17 18.94 14.31
N LYS A 75 -15.07 18.99 12.98
CA LYS A 75 -14.80 17.83 12.12
C LYS A 75 -13.34 17.78 11.67
N TYR A 76 -12.88 16.59 11.31
CA TYR A 76 -11.61 16.38 10.64
C TYR A 76 -11.81 15.47 9.42
N LEU A 77 -10.96 15.66 8.41
CA LEU A 77 -10.91 14.79 7.24
C LEU A 77 -9.84 13.71 7.44
N GLU A 78 -10.27 12.46 7.55
CA GLU A 78 -9.41 11.30 7.52
C GLU A 78 -9.46 10.66 6.12
N VAL A 79 -8.30 10.48 5.48
CA VAL A 79 -8.20 9.89 4.13
C VAL A 79 -7.25 8.70 4.18
N ASP A 80 -7.77 7.51 3.92
CA ASP A 80 -6.95 6.35 3.61
C ASP A 80 -6.74 6.30 2.09
N PHE A 81 -5.48 6.48 1.69
CA PHE A 81 -5.06 6.41 0.31
C PHE A 81 -3.86 5.46 0.15
N ASN A 82 -3.86 4.72 -0.95
CA ASN A 82 -2.88 3.71 -1.33
C ASN A 82 -2.80 2.48 -0.43
N GLY A 83 -3.76 2.26 0.47
CA GLY A 83 -3.79 1.07 1.33
C GLY A 83 -2.47 0.87 2.09
N ARG A 84 -1.91 1.96 2.64
CA ARG A 84 -0.68 1.93 3.44
C ARG A 84 -0.95 1.12 4.70
N LYS A 85 -0.31 -0.05 4.77
CA LYS A 85 -0.32 -0.91 5.94
C LYS A 85 0.91 -0.60 6.80
N LYS A 86 0.71 -0.52 8.10
CA LYS A 86 1.78 -0.42 9.10
C LYS A 86 1.87 -1.71 9.90
N ARG A 87 3.08 -2.21 10.14
CA ARG A 87 3.34 -3.36 11.00
C ARG A 87 4.43 -3.04 11.99
N VAL A 88 4.13 -3.19 13.28
CA VAL A 88 5.09 -3.12 14.38
C VAL A 88 5.35 -4.53 14.88
N THR A 89 6.61 -4.87 15.13
CA THR A 89 7.02 -6.18 15.65
C THR A 89 8.18 -5.98 16.61
N CYS A 90 7.99 -6.39 17.86
CA CYS A 90 9.02 -6.25 18.89
C CYS A 90 10.24 -7.13 18.58
N GLU A 91 11.40 -6.70 19.06
CA GLU A 91 12.64 -7.47 18.98
C GLU A 91 12.46 -8.92 19.46
N GLY A 92 13.10 -9.86 18.77
CA GLY A 92 12.96 -11.30 18.95
C GLY A 92 11.79 -11.93 18.18
N LYS A 93 10.74 -11.18 17.84
CA LYS A 93 9.53 -11.70 17.15
C LYS A 93 9.66 -11.68 15.62
N THR A 94 8.76 -12.40 14.94
CA THR A 94 8.70 -12.46 13.47
C THR A 94 7.64 -11.52 12.91
N ALA A 95 8.07 -10.57 12.08
CA ALA A 95 7.20 -9.67 11.36
C ALA A 95 6.55 -10.41 10.19
N LYS A 96 5.21 -10.48 10.20
CA LYS A 96 4.40 -11.10 9.15
C LYS A 96 3.74 -10.00 8.32
N LEU A 97 4.27 -9.73 7.12
CA LEU A 97 3.70 -8.79 6.14
C LEU A 97 2.82 -9.55 5.15
N ARG A 98 1.61 -9.05 4.90
CA ARG A 98 0.63 -9.72 4.04
C ARG A 98 -0.12 -8.73 3.17
N CYS A 99 -0.12 -9.02 1.88
CA CYS A 99 -1.00 -8.39 0.94
C CYS A 99 -2.23 -9.24 0.66
N GLY A 100 -3.30 -8.51 0.38
CA GLY A 100 -4.51 -9.09 -0.15
C GLY A 100 -4.21 -9.79 -1.46
N ALA A 101 -5.20 -10.55 -1.84
CA ALA A 101 -5.25 -11.28 -3.07
C ALA A 101 -4.95 -10.36 -4.27
N GLY A 102 -3.98 -10.74 -5.10
CA GLY A 102 -3.55 -10.04 -6.31
C GLY A 102 -2.56 -8.94 -6.14
N ARG A 103 -2.10 -8.74 -4.91
CA ARG A 103 -1.19 -7.65 -4.60
C ARG A 103 0.09 -8.16 -3.99
N VAL A 104 1.19 -7.54 -4.38
CA VAL A 104 2.52 -7.76 -3.84
C VAL A 104 2.90 -6.64 -2.89
N ILE A 105 3.72 -6.98 -1.91
CA ILE A 105 4.27 -6.05 -0.94
C ILE A 105 5.19 -5.08 -1.68
N SER A 106 5.03 -3.78 -1.39
CA SER A 106 5.99 -2.75 -1.70
C SER A 106 6.28 -1.95 -0.43
N VAL A 107 7.43 -2.19 0.16
CA VAL A 107 7.92 -1.47 1.34
C VAL A 107 8.09 0.00 0.98
N VAL A 108 7.60 0.87 1.85
CA VAL A 108 7.71 2.33 1.74
C VAL A 108 8.87 2.81 2.61
N LYS A 109 8.88 2.39 3.87
CA LYS A 109 9.97 2.62 4.81
C LYS A 109 9.94 1.55 5.89
N ALA A 110 11.09 1.29 6.50
CA ALA A 110 11.20 0.40 7.63
C ALA A 110 12.31 0.89 8.57
N ASN A 111 12.13 0.68 9.87
CA ASN A 111 13.11 1.03 10.91
C ASN A 111 13.21 -0.12 11.93
N TYR A 112 14.42 -0.59 12.24
CA TYR A 112 14.67 -1.52 13.33
C TYR A 112 15.40 -0.80 14.47
N GLY A 113 14.66 -0.30 15.44
CA GLY A 113 15.20 0.58 16.47
C GLY A 113 14.11 0.95 17.47
N ARG A 114 14.16 2.16 18.03
CA ARG A 114 13.11 2.70 18.90
C ARG A 114 12.93 4.19 18.64
N LEU A 115 11.71 4.55 18.24
CA LEU A 115 11.29 5.93 17.95
C LEU A 115 10.07 6.37 18.79
N ASP A 116 9.63 5.49 19.70
CA ASP A 116 8.44 5.65 20.54
C ASP A 116 8.64 4.87 21.85
N GLY A 117 8.39 5.51 22.99
CA GLY A 117 8.60 4.92 24.32
C GLY A 117 7.51 3.94 24.76
N LYS A 118 6.36 3.89 24.06
CA LYS A 118 5.20 3.08 24.43
C LYS A 118 5.10 1.79 23.63
N LYS A 119 5.55 1.78 22.37
CA LYS A 119 5.55 0.57 21.54
C LYS A 119 6.47 -0.50 22.14
N CYS A 120 5.99 -1.73 22.23
CA CYS A 120 6.77 -2.87 22.72
C CYS A 120 7.37 -2.64 24.12
N SER A 121 6.63 -2.00 25.03
CA SER A 121 7.10 -1.63 26.38
C SER A 121 6.76 -2.64 27.48
N ARG A 122 5.78 -3.53 27.26
CA ARG A 122 5.32 -4.49 28.28
C ARG A 122 6.49 -5.37 28.77
N GLY A 123 6.73 -5.36 30.08
CA GLY A 123 7.79 -6.14 30.74
C GLY A 123 9.21 -5.63 30.49
N ARG A 124 9.39 -4.33 30.18
CA ARG A 124 10.70 -3.72 29.91
C ARG A 124 10.98 -2.58 30.88
N SER A 125 12.24 -2.43 31.28
CA SER A 125 12.68 -1.38 32.21
C SER A 125 12.72 0.00 31.54
N ARG A 126 12.67 1.08 32.33
CA ARG A 126 12.78 2.45 31.81
C ARG A 126 14.07 2.69 31.02
N ALA A 127 15.19 2.12 31.48
CA ALA A 127 16.48 2.20 30.79
C ALA A 127 16.41 1.63 29.36
N GLN A 128 15.73 0.50 29.16
CA GLN A 128 15.57 -0.12 27.84
C GLN A 128 14.64 0.65 26.89
N LEU A 129 13.81 1.55 27.41
CA LEU A 129 12.78 2.29 26.66
C LEU A 129 13.14 3.76 26.42
N GLY A 130 14.15 4.30 27.13
CA GLY A 130 14.48 5.72 27.14
C GLY A 130 15.02 6.25 25.80
N ASN A 131 15.78 5.44 25.06
CA ASN A 131 16.33 5.88 23.78
C ASN A 131 15.30 5.80 22.64
N VAL A 132 14.52 6.87 22.47
CA VAL A 132 13.53 7.06 21.39
C VAL A 132 14.10 7.76 20.15
N ARG A 133 15.43 7.90 20.06
CA ARG A 133 16.12 8.45 18.88
C ARG A 133 16.88 7.38 18.09
N CYS A 134 16.75 6.11 18.48
CA CYS A 134 17.41 4.99 17.85
C CYS A 134 16.83 4.67 16.46
N LYS A 135 17.46 5.25 15.43
CA LYS A 135 17.11 5.06 14.01
C LYS A 135 18.07 4.07 13.36
N ASN A 136 17.52 3.12 12.62
CA ASN A 136 18.28 2.24 11.73
C ASN A 136 17.38 1.87 10.55
N PRO A 137 17.57 2.53 9.39
CA PRO A 137 16.82 2.23 8.18
C PRO A 137 16.94 0.75 7.78
N ALA A 138 15.85 0.00 7.95
CA ALA A 138 15.83 -1.46 7.79
C ALA A 138 15.69 -1.86 6.31
N LYS A 139 16.67 -1.48 5.46
CA LYS A 139 16.68 -1.69 4.00
C LYS A 139 16.48 -3.17 3.61
N LYS A 140 16.96 -4.10 4.44
CA LYS A 140 16.79 -5.56 4.24
C LYS A 140 15.32 -6.01 4.16
N VAL A 141 14.37 -5.26 4.75
CA VAL A 141 12.94 -5.57 4.60
C VAL A 141 12.49 -5.42 3.16
N ALA A 142 12.89 -4.33 2.49
CA ALA A 142 12.54 -4.09 1.10
C ALA A 142 13.16 -5.15 0.19
N GLN A 143 14.43 -5.47 0.39
CA GLN A 143 15.16 -6.51 -0.37
C GLN A 143 14.49 -7.88 -0.26
N ARG A 144 14.04 -8.28 0.95
CA ARG A 144 13.46 -9.60 1.18
C ARG A 144 11.97 -9.70 0.88
N CYS A 145 11.21 -8.61 0.98
CA CYS A 145 9.75 -8.64 0.94
C CYS A 145 9.13 -8.03 -0.31
N ASN A 146 9.80 -7.13 -1.03
CA ASN A 146 9.21 -6.53 -2.23
C ASN A 146 8.87 -7.61 -3.27
N GLY A 147 7.72 -7.47 -3.92
CA GLY A 147 7.25 -8.44 -4.92
C GLY A 147 6.66 -9.73 -4.34
N LYS A 148 6.70 -9.94 -3.02
CA LYS A 148 6.07 -11.10 -2.37
C LYS A 148 4.67 -10.73 -1.89
N ARG A 149 3.72 -11.67 -1.97
CA ARG A 149 2.39 -11.52 -1.35
C ARG A 149 2.45 -11.68 0.18
N ARG A 150 3.30 -12.57 0.65
CA ARG A 150 3.53 -12.88 2.07
C ARG A 150 5.03 -12.82 2.32
N CYS A 151 5.44 -12.12 3.37
CA CYS A 151 6.83 -12.04 3.79
C CYS A 151 6.91 -12.20 5.30
N ASN A 152 7.76 -13.12 5.76
CA ASN A 152 8.07 -13.31 7.16
C ASN A 152 9.53 -12.90 7.38
N LEU A 153 9.79 -12.11 8.40
CA LEU A 153 11.14 -11.64 8.70
C LEU A 153 11.33 -11.42 10.20
N ARG A 154 12.42 -11.94 10.78
CA ARG A 154 12.70 -11.80 12.22
C ARG A 154 13.19 -10.38 12.53
N ALA A 155 12.61 -9.76 13.54
CA ALA A 155 13.08 -8.49 14.09
C ALA A 155 14.23 -8.79 15.08
N SER A 156 15.45 -8.89 14.60
CA SER A 156 16.61 -9.23 15.42
C SER A 156 17.90 -8.55 14.97
N ASN A 157 18.85 -8.44 15.90
CA ASN A 157 20.20 -7.90 15.66
C ASN A 157 20.97 -8.71 14.60
N SER A 158 20.77 -10.03 14.54
CA SER A 158 21.36 -10.87 13.49
C SER A 158 20.90 -10.52 12.08
N VAL A 159 19.69 -9.95 11.94
CA VAL A 159 19.17 -9.52 10.63
C VAL A 159 19.61 -8.09 10.33
N PHE A 160 19.51 -7.17 11.29
CA PHE A 160 19.61 -5.72 11.05
C PHE A 160 20.80 -5.01 11.67
N GLY A 161 21.64 -5.72 12.43
CA GLY A 161 22.62 -5.13 13.34
C GLY A 161 21.96 -4.57 14.61
N ASP A 162 22.77 -4.19 15.60
CA ASP A 162 22.31 -3.48 16.79
C ASP A 162 22.70 -1.99 16.74
N PRO A 163 21.75 -1.10 16.41
CA PRO A 163 22.04 0.34 16.30
C PRO A 163 22.09 1.07 17.65
N CYS A 164 21.64 0.44 18.74
CA CYS A 164 21.58 1.07 20.06
C CYS A 164 21.57 0.00 21.15
N ARG A 165 22.77 -0.44 21.55
CA ARG A 165 22.95 -1.45 22.60
C ARG A 165 22.25 -1.03 23.90
N GLY A 166 21.70 -1.99 24.63
CA GLY A 166 20.92 -1.75 25.85
C GLY A 166 19.49 -1.23 25.63
N THR A 167 19.15 -0.78 24.41
CA THR A 167 17.78 -0.37 24.06
C THR A 167 17.01 -1.56 23.49
N TYR A 168 15.83 -1.84 24.04
CA TYR A 168 14.94 -2.86 23.47
C TYR A 168 14.27 -2.30 22.21
N LYS A 169 14.41 -2.94 21.07
CA LYS A 169 14.01 -2.38 19.77
C LYS A 169 12.68 -2.96 19.28
N TYR A 170 12.18 -2.40 18.19
CA TYR A 170 11.12 -2.97 17.39
C TYR A 170 11.35 -2.68 15.90
N LEU A 171 10.90 -3.60 15.05
CA LEU A 171 10.78 -3.37 13.62
C LEU A 171 9.45 -2.71 13.32
N GLU A 172 9.47 -1.50 12.77
CA GLU A 172 8.30 -0.82 12.22
C GLU A 172 8.41 -0.76 10.70
N VAL A 173 7.44 -1.32 9.99
CA VAL A 173 7.39 -1.38 8.52
C VAL A 173 6.12 -0.71 8.02
N ASP A 174 6.29 0.29 7.17
CA ASP A 174 5.23 0.85 6.35
C ASP A 174 5.33 0.26 4.94
N PHE A 175 4.28 -0.38 4.47
CA PHE A 175 4.23 -1.02 3.15
C PHE A 175 2.87 -0.82 2.49
N VAL A 176 2.83 -0.97 1.17
CA VAL A 176 1.59 -0.98 0.39
C VAL A 176 1.45 -2.30 -0.33
N CYS A 177 0.23 -2.58 -0.78
CA CYS A 177 -0.08 -3.73 -1.61
C CYS A 177 -0.43 -3.23 -3.01
N LYS A 178 0.40 -3.55 -3.99
CA LYS A 178 0.24 -3.13 -5.40
C LYS A 178 0.08 -4.34 -6.31
N SER A 179 -0.56 -4.18 -7.45
CA SER A 179 -0.71 -5.24 -8.46
C SER A 179 0.65 -5.66 -9.04
N GLU A 180 0.73 -6.89 -9.57
CA GLU A 180 1.93 -7.38 -10.26
C GLU A 180 1.99 -6.78 -11.66
N VAL A 181 3.08 -6.09 -12.00
CA VAL A 181 3.24 -5.37 -13.26
C VAL A 181 4.45 -5.89 -14.01
N THR A 182 4.23 -6.37 -15.23
CA THR A 182 5.27 -6.86 -16.14
C THR A 182 5.24 -6.05 -17.43
N CYS A 183 6.35 -5.39 -17.76
CA CYS A 183 6.42 -4.59 -18.99
C CYS A 183 6.36 -5.47 -20.24
N GLU A 184 5.84 -4.91 -21.34
CA GLU A 184 5.83 -5.56 -22.66
C GLU A 184 7.22 -6.11 -23.03
N GLY A 185 7.23 -7.33 -23.56
CA GLY A 185 8.43 -8.11 -23.87
C GLY A 185 8.95 -8.99 -22.73
N LYS A 186 8.59 -8.71 -21.46
CA LYS A 186 9.05 -9.47 -20.29
C LYS A 186 8.09 -10.61 -19.90
N THR A 187 8.58 -11.52 -19.06
CA THR A 187 7.80 -12.65 -18.54
C THR A 187 7.30 -12.38 -17.12
N ALA A 188 5.99 -12.41 -16.95
CA ALA A 188 5.33 -12.35 -15.65
C ALA A 188 5.52 -13.69 -14.93
N LYS A 189 5.86 -13.65 -13.64
CA LYS A 189 6.16 -14.83 -12.83
C LYS A 189 5.22 -14.88 -11.62
N LEU A 190 4.03 -15.43 -11.78
CA LEU A 190 3.04 -15.56 -10.72
C LEU A 190 3.35 -16.77 -9.83
N ARG A 191 3.32 -16.60 -8.52
CA ARG A 191 3.70 -17.66 -7.56
C ARG A 191 2.86 -17.64 -6.29
N CYS A 192 2.47 -18.84 -5.86
CA CYS A 192 1.84 -19.11 -4.58
C CYS A 192 2.76 -19.96 -3.69
N GLY A 193 2.54 -19.88 -2.37
CA GLY A 193 3.25 -20.72 -1.40
C GLY A 193 2.78 -22.17 -1.48
N ALA A 194 3.41 -23.07 -0.71
CA ALA A 194 2.99 -24.47 -0.63
C ALA A 194 1.50 -24.61 -0.22
N GLY A 195 0.82 -25.64 -0.77
CA GLY A 195 -0.60 -25.93 -0.55
C GLY A 195 -1.56 -24.83 -1.02
N LYS A 196 -1.16 -24.04 -2.03
CA LYS A 196 -1.98 -22.94 -2.57
C LYS A 196 -1.86 -22.82 -4.08
N VAL A 197 -3.00 -22.59 -4.71
CA VAL A 197 -3.13 -22.39 -6.15
C VAL A 197 -3.48 -20.95 -6.52
N ILE A 198 -3.02 -20.50 -7.68
CA ILE A 198 -3.32 -19.18 -8.24
C ILE A 198 -4.80 -19.12 -8.62
N SER A 199 -5.47 -18.01 -8.32
CA SER A 199 -6.77 -17.67 -8.89
C SER A 199 -6.77 -16.19 -9.29
N VAL A 200 -6.77 -15.93 -10.59
CA VAL A 200 -6.71 -14.59 -11.17
C VAL A 200 -8.05 -13.89 -10.93
N VAL A 201 -7.99 -12.68 -10.38
CA VAL A 201 -9.13 -11.79 -10.14
C VAL A 201 -9.34 -10.88 -11.35
N LYS A 202 -8.25 -10.26 -11.81
CA LYS A 202 -8.28 -9.31 -12.92
C LYS A 202 -6.92 -9.26 -13.60
N ALA A 203 -6.92 -9.05 -14.90
CA ALA A 203 -5.69 -8.77 -15.63
C ALA A 203 -5.95 -7.82 -16.80
N ASN A 204 -4.96 -7.01 -17.15
CA ASN A 204 -4.99 -6.08 -18.28
C ASN A 204 -3.64 -6.06 -18.99
N TYR A 205 -3.61 -6.25 -20.31
CA TYR A 205 -2.41 -6.07 -21.13
C TYR A 205 -2.54 -4.81 -21.98
N GLY A 206 -2.08 -3.67 -21.46
CA GLY A 206 -2.32 -2.37 -22.08
C GLY A 206 -1.56 -1.27 -21.34
N ARG A 207 -2.15 -0.09 -21.23
CA ARG A 207 -1.59 1.01 -20.45
C ARG A 207 -2.71 1.85 -19.82
N LEU A 208 -2.75 1.84 -18.49
CA LEU A 208 -3.70 2.60 -17.66
C LEU A 208 -2.99 3.62 -16.74
N ASP A 209 -1.68 3.77 -16.90
CA ASP A 209 -0.81 4.59 -16.05
C ASP A 209 0.42 5.00 -16.88
N GLY A 210 0.71 6.30 -16.92
CA GLY A 210 1.79 6.87 -17.73
C GLY A 210 3.21 6.68 -17.18
N LYS A 211 3.35 6.14 -15.96
CA LYS A 211 4.65 5.96 -15.27
C LYS A 211 5.06 4.51 -15.13
N LYS A 212 4.11 3.57 -15.12
CA LYS A 212 4.45 2.14 -15.15
C LYS A 212 5.20 1.83 -16.44
N CYS A 213 6.32 1.12 -16.32
CA CYS A 213 7.14 0.70 -17.46
C CYS A 213 7.56 1.88 -18.38
N SER A 214 7.89 3.04 -17.81
CA SER A 214 8.23 4.25 -18.57
C SER A 214 9.73 4.46 -18.83
N ARG A 215 10.61 3.71 -18.16
CA ARG A 215 12.06 3.91 -18.26
C ARG A 215 12.53 3.64 -19.71
N GLY A 216 13.17 4.64 -20.32
CA GLY A 216 13.70 4.55 -21.69
C GLY A 216 12.63 4.58 -22.80
N ARG A 217 11.44 5.15 -22.53
CA ARG A 217 10.33 5.22 -23.49
C ARG A 217 9.99 6.68 -23.81
N SER A 218 9.62 6.93 -25.07
CA SER A 218 9.24 8.27 -25.54
C SER A 218 7.87 8.70 -25.01
N ARG A 219 7.58 10.01 -25.00
CA ARG A 219 6.26 10.52 -24.57
C ARG A 219 5.12 9.96 -25.42
N ALA A 220 5.33 9.80 -26.73
CA ALA A 220 4.34 9.21 -27.64
C ALA A 220 3.93 7.79 -27.20
N GLN A 221 4.91 6.95 -26.83
CA GLN A 221 4.65 5.58 -26.37
C GLN A 221 3.94 5.49 -25.01
N LEU A 222 3.94 6.57 -24.21
CA LEU A 222 3.40 6.61 -22.85
C LEU A 222 2.08 7.40 -22.75
N GLY A 223 1.71 8.16 -23.77
CA GLY A 223 0.57 9.08 -23.76
C GLY A 223 -0.79 8.40 -23.64
N ASN A 224 -0.97 7.24 -24.28
CA ASN A 224 -2.24 6.52 -24.22
C ASN A 224 -2.40 5.74 -22.90
N VAL A 225 -2.99 6.38 -21.90
CA VAL A 225 -3.33 5.79 -20.59
C VAL A 225 -4.76 5.27 -20.49
N ARG A 226 -5.46 5.12 -21.62
CA ARG A 226 -6.80 4.55 -21.70
C ARG A 226 -6.81 3.19 -22.42
N CYS A 227 -5.64 2.65 -22.74
CA CYS A 227 -5.48 1.38 -23.43
C CYS A 227 -5.83 0.20 -22.51
N LYS A 228 -7.10 -0.20 -22.57
CA LYS A 228 -7.67 -1.35 -21.86
C LYS A 228 -7.72 -2.55 -22.79
N ASN A 229 -7.27 -3.70 -22.29
CA ASN A 229 -7.42 -4.99 -22.94
C ASN A 229 -7.45 -6.07 -21.86
N PRO A 230 -8.66 -6.50 -21.45
CA PRO A 230 -8.82 -7.54 -20.45
C PRO A 230 -8.06 -8.82 -20.82
N ALA A 231 -7.03 -9.13 -20.04
CA ALA A 231 -6.09 -10.20 -20.35
C ALA A 231 -6.61 -11.57 -19.85
N LYS A 232 -7.76 -12.04 -20.37
CA LYS A 232 -8.43 -13.29 -19.94
C LYS A 232 -7.51 -14.52 -20.01
N LYS A 233 -6.57 -14.54 -20.97
CA LYS A 233 -5.57 -15.61 -21.13
C LYS A 233 -4.69 -15.84 -19.90
N VAL A 234 -4.54 -14.84 -19.02
CA VAL A 234 -3.83 -15.03 -17.74
C VAL A 234 -4.57 -16.03 -16.84
N ALA A 235 -5.89 -15.87 -16.69
CA ALA A 235 -6.71 -16.76 -15.88
C ALA A 235 -6.72 -18.17 -16.46
N GLN A 236 -6.93 -18.30 -17.78
CA GLN A 236 -6.94 -19.58 -18.49
C GLN A 236 -5.63 -20.37 -18.31
N ARG A 237 -4.48 -19.68 -18.34
CA ARG A 237 -3.17 -20.35 -18.24
C ARG A 237 -2.68 -20.58 -16.83
N CYS A 238 -3.11 -19.75 -15.87
CA CYS A 238 -2.51 -19.70 -14.53
C CYS A 238 -3.41 -20.19 -13.41
N ASN A 239 -4.75 -20.19 -13.56
CA ASN A 239 -5.65 -20.67 -12.50
C ASN A 239 -5.36 -22.15 -12.17
N GLY A 240 -5.46 -22.51 -10.89
CA GLY A 240 -5.17 -23.87 -10.42
C GLY A 240 -3.67 -24.20 -10.28
N LYS A 241 -2.76 -23.37 -10.81
CA LYS A 241 -1.32 -23.63 -10.71
C LYS A 241 -0.70 -22.99 -9.48
N ARG A 242 0.30 -23.63 -8.87
CA ARG A 242 1.13 -23.01 -7.81
C ARG A 242 2.11 -21.97 -8.37
N ARG A 243 2.61 -22.18 -9.59
CA ARG A 243 3.55 -21.29 -10.30
C ARG A 243 3.09 -21.14 -11.75
N CYS A 244 3.10 -19.92 -12.28
CA CYS A 244 2.76 -19.64 -13.66
C CYS A 244 3.71 -18.60 -14.24
N ASN A 245 4.28 -18.89 -15.41
CA ASN A 245 5.08 -17.95 -16.18
C ASN A 245 4.33 -17.59 -17.45
N LEU A 246 4.23 -16.30 -17.77
CA LEU A 246 3.47 -15.83 -18.94
C LEU A 246 4.14 -14.60 -19.55
N ARG A 247 4.39 -14.63 -20.86
CA ARG A 247 5.01 -13.50 -21.56
C ARG A 247 3.98 -12.36 -21.75
N ALA A 248 4.35 -11.15 -21.38
CA ALA A 248 3.59 -9.93 -21.65
C ALA A 248 3.92 -9.47 -23.08
N SER A 249 3.23 -10.02 -24.08
CA SER A 249 3.49 -9.70 -25.49
C SER A 249 2.22 -9.69 -26.34
N ASN A 250 2.30 -9.02 -27.48
CA ASN A 250 1.25 -8.97 -28.49
C ASN A 250 0.91 -10.35 -29.04
N SER A 251 1.89 -11.26 -29.14
CA SER A 251 1.63 -12.65 -29.55
C SER A 251 0.73 -13.41 -28.57
N VAL A 252 0.71 -13.03 -27.29
CA VAL A 252 -0.16 -13.64 -26.30
C VAL A 252 -1.51 -12.94 -26.26
N PHE A 253 -1.54 -11.61 -26.21
CA PHE A 253 -2.75 -10.84 -25.87
C PHE A 253 -3.32 -9.97 -27.00
N GLY A 254 -2.72 -9.99 -28.19
CA GLY A 254 -2.99 -9.02 -29.25
C GLY A 254 -2.38 -7.64 -28.96
N ASP A 255 -2.45 -6.73 -29.94
CA ASP A 255 -2.07 -5.33 -29.75
C ASP A 255 -3.31 -4.42 -29.73
N PRO A 256 -3.81 -4.04 -28.54
CA PRO A 256 -4.99 -3.19 -28.40
C PRO A 256 -4.75 -1.70 -28.69
N CYS A 257 -3.50 -1.26 -28.77
CA CYS A 257 -3.15 0.14 -28.95
C CYS A 257 -1.76 0.27 -29.58
N ARG A 258 -1.70 0.15 -30.91
CA ARG A 258 -0.46 0.26 -31.69
C ARG A 258 0.29 1.56 -31.37
N GLY A 259 1.61 1.49 -31.34
CA GLY A 259 2.48 2.62 -30.97
C GLY A 259 2.53 2.93 -29.47
N THR A 260 1.65 2.34 -28.64
CA THR A 260 1.72 2.47 -27.17
C THR A 260 2.53 1.32 -26.60
N TYR A 261 3.53 1.64 -25.77
CA TYR A 261 4.27 0.62 -25.03
C TYR A 261 3.38 0.10 -23.90
N LYS A 262 3.14 -1.20 -23.81
CA LYS A 262 2.15 -1.78 -22.89
C LYS A 262 2.83 -2.41 -21.66
N TYR A 263 2.01 -2.84 -20.73
CA TYR A 263 2.39 -3.72 -19.64
C TYR A 263 1.23 -4.64 -19.29
N LEU A 264 1.56 -5.84 -18.85
CA LEU A 264 0.63 -6.76 -18.20
C LEU A 264 0.53 -6.40 -16.72
N GLU A 265 -0.67 -6.02 -16.28
CA GLU A 265 -1.00 -5.85 -14.87
C GLU A 265 -1.94 -6.96 -14.43
N VAL A 266 -1.58 -7.69 -13.37
CA VAL A 266 -2.32 -8.86 -12.88
C VAL A 266 -2.63 -8.72 -11.39
N ASP A 267 -3.91 -8.87 -11.07
CA ASP A 267 -4.43 -9.12 -9.73
C ASP A 267 -4.81 -10.61 -9.63
N PHE A 268 -4.08 -11.40 -8.84
CA PHE A 268 -4.34 -12.82 -8.55
C PHE A 268 -4.27 -13.22 -7.06
N VAL A 269 -5.27 -13.95 -6.57
CA VAL A 269 -5.28 -14.54 -5.24
C VAL A 269 -4.45 -15.82 -5.20
N CYS A 270 -4.13 -16.31 -3.99
CA CYS A 270 -3.87 -17.74 -3.84
C CYS A 270 -4.85 -18.33 -2.84
N LYS A 271 -5.65 -19.28 -3.30
CA LYS A 271 -6.61 -20.05 -2.50
C LYS A 271 -5.94 -21.35 -2.02
N SER A 272 -6.52 -21.98 -1.02
CA SER A 272 -6.21 -23.40 -0.77
C SER A 272 -6.70 -24.18 -1.99
N GLU A 273 -5.95 -25.22 -2.32
CA GLU A 273 -6.35 -26.18 -3.35
C GLU A 273 -7.64 -26.88 -2.94
#